data_AF-A0A8H6TM29-F1
#
_entry.id   AF-A0A8H6TM29-F1
#
_cell.length_a   1.000
_cell.length_b   1.000
_cell.length_c   1.000
_cell.angle_alpha   90.00
_cell.angle_beta   90.00
_cell.angle_gamma   90.00
#
_symmetry.space_group_name_H-M   'P 1'
#
loop_
_entity.id
_entity.type
_entity.pdbx_description
1 polymer ?
#
loop_
_entity_poly.entity_id
_entity_poly.type
_entity_poly.pdbx_seq_one_letter_code
_entity_poly.pdbx_strand_id
1 'polypeptide(L)'
;MPPLLLLLFSWLLLPSVWALVNVTIDDSTGDERTRKQIDYSPPDSWQSQSTCAADPTACGSLALVDPKNVDAQTWHESTFSIDPSNKHPNVPPTATATFTGTAVYVFCAIARSNNAPNGNVELTFFLDGVQRDMFVRPAAASNGFDYNVPVFALTDLSPAFPHTLTIQNGLQGGQDSLLILDRIVYSTDMAPMVAVPATSASPSATPETRKSVPGATAAVICVLVLAILILIIVLSVMLFRRRRRRRPVYAPYMPKGAVKAFPPDMEPSPASTPRMPTASSSRFVLSSEFAGGVSMPPPTYGRTRSPNWWVGRDEKRVAGIGSQRVYLDSAPGIQNPQAWEQRHPYSSSPTPSY
;
A
#
# COMPACT_ATOMS: atom_id res chain seq x y z
N MET A 1 8.71 57.91 -10.44
CA MET A 1 9.26 56.53 -10.41
C MET A 1 8.51 55.76 -9.33
N PRO A 2 7.88 54.62 -9.66
CA PRO A 2 6.44 54.47 -9.46
C PRO A 2 6.10 53.60 -8.23
N PRO A 3 5.20 54.05 -7.32
CA PRO A 3 4.67 53.20 -6.25
C PRO A 3 3.88 51.99 -6.78
N LEU A 4 3.44 52.05 -8.04
CA LEU A 4 2.81 50.96 -8.79
C LEU A 4 3.74 49.76 -9.03
N LEU A 5 5.06 49.98 -9.11
CA LEU A 5 6.05 48.92 -9.36
C LEU A 5 6.35 48.10 -8.09
N LEU A 6 6.21 48.72 -6.91
CA LEU A 6 6.33 48.06 -5.59
C LEU A 6 5.12 47.17 -5.29
N LEU A 7 3.91 47.58 -5.70
CA LEU A 7 2.71 46.75 -5.59
C LEU A 7 2.76 45.50 -6.49
N LEU A 8 3.31 45.62 -7.72
CA LEU A 8 3.54 44.48 -8.61
C LEU A 8 4.57 43.49 -8.06
N PHE A 9 5.66 43.96 -7.43
CA PHE A 9 6.64 43.09 -6.78
C PHE A 9 6.09 42.40 -5.51
N SER A 10 5.16 43.06 -4.80
CA SER A 10 4.50 42.47 -3.63
C SER A 10 3.55 41.33 -3.98
N TRP A 11 2.97 41.32 -5.19
CA TRP A 11 2.16 40.19 -5.69
C TRP A 11 3.00 39.03 -6.22
N LEU A 12 4.26 39.28 -6.62
CA LEU A 12 5.22 38.25 -7.05
C LEU A 12 5.88 37.49 -5.88
N LEU A 13 5.66 37.92 -4.64
CA LEU A 13 6.20 37.34 -3.42
C LEU A 13 5.14 36.62 -2.58
N LEU A 14 4.03 36.18 -3.18
CA LEU A 14 3.18 35.18 -2.51
C LEU A 14 4.03 33.91 -2.37
N PRO A 15 4.46 33.51 -1.14
CA PRO A 15 5.09 32.23 -0.97
C PRO A 15 4.09 31.19 -1.44
N SER A 16 4.46 30.36 -2.43
CA SER A 16 3.71 29.14 -2.69
C SER A 16 3.76 28.34 -1.40
N VAL A 17 2.67 28.31 -0.65
CA VAL A 17 2.57 27.49 0.55
C VAL A 17 2.36 26.07 0.06
N TRP A 18 3.45 25.32 -0.10
CA TRP A 18 3.38 23.88 -0.30
C TRP A 18 3.00 23.29 1.05
N ALA A 19 1.74 22.91 1.18
CA ALA A 19 1.24 22.22 2.36
C ALA A 19 1.33 20.72 2.10
N LEU A 20 1.93 19.99 3.03
CA LEU A 20 1.86 18.53 3.00
C LEU A 20 0.42 18.12 3.29
N VAL A 21 -0.22 17.44 2.34
CA VAL A 21 -1.59 16.91 2.48
C VAL A 21 -1.56 15.39 2.45
N ASN A 22 -2.44 14.78 3.23
CA ASN A 22 -2.69 13.35 3.18
C ASN A 22 -3.83 13.08 2.20
N VAL A 23 -3.63 12.11 1.32
CA VAL A 23 -4.62 11.64 0.35
C VAL A 23 -4.90 10.18 0.62
N THR A 24 -6.18 9.82 0.68
CA THR A 24 -6.59 8.44 0.90
C THR A 24 -6.77 7.72 -0.42
N ILE A 25 -6.35 6.46 -0.45
CA ILE A 25 -6.73 5.44 -1.42
C ILE A 25 -7.62 4.47 -0.65
N ASP A 26 -8.91 4.66 -0.83
CA ASP A 26 -9.94 3.81 -0.23
C ASP A 26 -9.96 2.44 -0.94
N ASP A 27 -10.23 1.39 -0.19
CA ASP A 27 -10.17 0.01 -0.70
C ASP A 27 -11.17 -0.26 -1.83
N SER A 28 -12.28 0.48 -1.87
CA SER A 28 -13.41 0.28 -2.78
C SER A 28 -13.60 1.41 -3.80
N THR A 29 -13.36 2.66 -3.40
CA THR A 29 -13.54 3.85 -4.23
C THR A 29 -12.23 4.39 -4.81
N GLY A 30 -11.09 3.83 -4.37
CA GLY A 30 -9.76 4.10 -4.90
C GLY A 30 -9.17 5.43 -4.40
N ASP A 31 -8.18 5.93 -5.14
CA ASP A 31 -7.50 7.19 -4.84
C ASP A 31 -8.48 8.38 -4.94
N GLU A 32 -8.65 9.14 -3.87
CA GLU A 32 -9.58 10.29 -3.80
C GLU A 32 -9.32 11.35 -4.87
N ARG A 33 -8.07 11.48 -5.32
CA ARG A 33 -7.62 12.48 -6.29
C ARG A 33 -7.65 11.96 -7.72
N THR A 34 -7.20 10.73 -7.96
CA THR A 34 -7.06 10.18 -9.32
C THR A 34 -8.18 9.22 -9.71
N ARG A 35 -8.96 8.75 -8.73
CA ARG A 35 -9.96 7.67 -8.85
C ARG A 35 -9.39 6.34 -9.31
N LYS A 36 -8.08 6.16 -9.24
CA LYS A 36 -7.43 4.90 -9.57
C LYS A 36 -7.70 3.88 -8.46
N GLN A 37 -8.19 2.71 -8.85
CA GLN A 37 -8.52 1.62 -7.95
C GLN A 37 -7.29 0.81 -7.55
N ILE A 38 -7.40 0.11 -6.41
CA ILE A 38 -6.45 -0.92 -6.01
C ILE A 38 -6.65 -2.13 -6.94
N ASP A 39 -5.53 -2.67 -7.43
CA ASP A 39 -5.53 -3.88 -8.24
C ASP A 39 -5.38 -5.11 -7.33
N TYR A 40 -6.43 -5.94 -7.29
CA TYR A 40 -6.53 -7.13 -6.44
C TYR A 40 -6.28 -8.40 -7.25
N SER A 41 -5.31 -9.21 -6.85
CA SER A 41 -4.91 -10.40 -7.59
C SER A 41 -4.71 -11.63 -6.68
N PRO A 42 -5.15 -12.83 -7.10
CA PRO A 42 -6.14 -13.04 -8.14
C PRO A 42 -7.50 -12.47 -7.68
N PRO A 43 -8.32 -11.87 -8.56
CA PRO A 43 -9.50 -11.07 -8.15
C PRO A 43 -10.52 -11.84 -7.28
N ASP A 44 -10.60 -13.14 -7.47
CA ASP A 44 -11.52 -14.03 -6.79
C ASP A 44 -11.00 -14.59 -5.45
N SER A 45 -9.80 -14.19 -5.04
CA SER A 45 -9.29 -14.33 -3.65
C SER A 45 -9.63 -13.13 -2.78
N TRP A 46 -10.32 -12.14 -3.33
CA TRP A 46 -10.69 -10.91 -2.64
C TRP A 46 -12.20 -10.79 -2.57
N GLN A 47 -12.69 -10.45 -1.38
CA GLN A 47 -14.10 -10.24 -1.11
C GLN A 47 -14.30 -8.84 -0.57
N SER A 48 -15.29 -8.14 -1.11
CA SER A 48 -15.68 -6.81 -0.64
C SER A 48 -16.93 -6.88 0.23
N GLN A 49 -17.15 -5.85 1.04
CA GLN A 49 -18.39 -5.67 1.79
C GLN A 49 -19.66 -5.85 0.91
N SER A 50 -19.65 -5.31 -0.31
CA SER A 50 -20.80 -5.39 -1.22
C SER A 50 -21.07 -6.81 -1.70
N THR A 51 -20.02 -7.62 -1.86
CA THR A 51 -20.14 -9.03 -2.24
C THR A 51 -20.81 -9.82 -1.11
N CYS A 52 -20.52 -9.46 0.14
CA CYS A 52 -21.13 -10.07 1.32
C CYS A 52 -22.56 -9.68 1.59
N ALA A 53 -22.92 -8.45 1.26
CA ALA A 53 -24.31 -8.02 1.34
C ALA A 53 -25.21 -8.87 0.40
N ALA A 54 -24.66 -9.33 -0.74
CA ALA A 54 -25.37 -10.19 -1.68
C ALA A 54 -25.44 -11.66 -1.23
N ASP A 55 -24.37 -12.17 -0.61
CA ASP A 55 -24.32 -13.53 -0.05
C ASP A 55 -23.58 -13.55 1.31
N PRO A 56 -24.33 -13.49 2.43
CA PRO A 56 -23.74 -13.54 3.76
C PRO A 56 -23.02 -14.85 4.08
N THR A 57 -23.32 -15.93 3.37
CA THR A 57 -22.69 -17.24 3.61
C THR A 57 -21.28 -17.35 3.01
N ALA A 58 -20.94 -16.47 2.05
CA ALA A 58 -19.64 -16.42 1.42
C ALA A 58 -18.56 -15.70 2.24
N CYS A 59 -18.94 -15.04 3.33
CA CYS A 59 -18.22 -13.90 3.90
C CYS A 59 -17.80 -14.05 5.35
N GLY A 60 -17.30 -15.24 5.71
CA GLY A 60 -17.01 -15.66 7.09
C GLY A 60 -16.49 -14.57 8.03
N SER A 61 -15.44 -13.80 7.66
CA SER A 61 -14.91 -12.70 8.48
C SER A 61 -15.61 -11.37 8.29
N LEU A 62 -15.94 -11.00 7.04
CA LEU A 62 -16.61 -9.74 6.72
C LEU A 62 -17.91 -9.54 7.51
N ALA A 63 -18.68 -10.60 7.78
CA ALA A 63 -19.94 -10.48 8.54
C ALA A 63 -19.74 -9.95 9.98
N LEU A 64 -18.52 -10.01 10.52
CA LEU A 64 -18.19 -9.59 11.87
C LEU A 64 -17.53 -8.21 11.95
N VAL A 65 -17.13 -7.63 10.81
CA VAL A 65 -16.51 -6.30 10.74
C VAL A 65 -17.62 -5.25 10.89
N ASP A 66 -17.52 -4.36 11.88
CA ASP A 66 -18.43 -3.22 12.03
C ASP A 66 -18.07 -2.10 11.03
N PRO A 67 -18.95 -1.78 10.06
CA PRO A 67 -18.69 -0.76 9.04
C PRO A 67 -18.42 0.64 9.63
N LYS A 68 -18.83 0.91 10.87
CA LYS A 68 -18.62 2.22 11.51
C LYS A 68 -17.17 2.49 11.89
N ASN A 69 -16.34 1.44 11.93
CA ASN A 69 -14.95 1.53 12.40
C ASN A 69 -13.92 1.41 11.27
N VAL A 70 -14.38 1.33 10.02
CA VAL A 70 -13.57 1.32 8.80
C VAL A 70 -13.89 2.56 7.95
N ASP A 71 -12.92 3.00 7.17
CA ASP A 71 -13.02 4.17 6.32
C ASP A 71 -14.03 3.95 5.20
N ALA A 72 -14.75 5.02 4.83
CA ALA A 72 -15.86 4.99 3.87
C ALA A 72 -16.93 3.90 4.09
N GLN A 73 -16.92 3.20 5.24
CA GLN A 73 -17.73 2.01 5.53
C GLN A 73 -17.48 0.84 4.56
N THR A 74 -16.28 0.76 4.00
CA THR A 74 -15.86 -0.29 3.06
C THR A 74 -14.59 -0.99 3.53
N TRP A 75 -14.38 -2.20 3.01
CA TRP A 75 -13.15 -2.97 3.20
C TRP A 75 -13.08 -4.10 2.17
N HIS A 76 -11.86 -4.55 1.89
CA HIS A 76 -11.58 -5.76 1.12
C HIS A 76 -10.84 -6.78 1.98
N GLU A 77 -11.38 -7.99 2.02
CA GLU A 77 -10.79 -9.14 2.71
C GLU A 77 -10.08 -10.06 1.73
N SER A 78 -8.97 -10.65 2.18
CA SER A 78 -8.39 -11.82 1.56
C SER A 78 -7.87 -12.80 2.61
N THR A 79 -7.96 -14.10 2.31
CA THR A 79 -7.39 -15.17 3.13
C THR A 79 -6.39 -15.97 2.31
N PHE A 80 -5.14 -16.00 2.75
CA PHE A 80 -4.15 -16.96 2.30
C PHE A 80 -4.31 -18.26 3.10
N SER A 81 -4.26 -19.41 2.42
CA SER A 81 -4.21 -20.71 3.07
C SER A 81 -3.44 -21.74 2.24
N ILE A 82 -2.80 -22.67 2.93
CA ILE A 82 -2.16 -23.85 2.32
C ILE A 82 -3.11 -25.04 2.16
N ASP A 83 -4.32 -24.95 2.70
CA ASP A 83 -5.33 -26.02 2.61
C ASP A 83 -5.70 -26.27 1.14
N PRO A 84 -5.59 -27.51 0.62
CA PRO A 84 -5.93 -27.83 -0.77
C PRO A 84 -7.41 -27.62 -1.12
N SER A 85 -8.30 -27.46 -0.13
CA SER A 85 -9.71 -27.11 -0.34
C SER A 85 -9.93 -25.61 -0.60
N ASN A 86 -8.94 -24.75 -0.33
CA ASN A 86 -8.99 -23.35 -0.71
C ASN A 86 -9.02 -23.21 -2.25
N LYS A 87 -9.65 -22.15 -2.76
CA LYS A 87 -9.72 -21.85 -4.19
C LYS A 87 -8.34 -21.64 -4.82
N HIS A 88 -7.44 -21.02 -4.07
CA HIS A 88 -6.07 -20.69 -4.48
C HIS A 88 -5.07 -21.21 -3.42
N PRO A 89 -4.91 -22.54 -3.33
CA PRO A 89 -4.13 -23.14 -2.26
C PRO A 89 -2.65 -22.78 -2.44
N ASN A 90 -2.03 -22.29 -1.37
CA ASN A 90 -0.62 -21.94 -1.32
C ASN A 90 -0.20 -20.87 -2.36
N VAL A 91 -1.13 -19.99 -2.75
CA VAL A 91 -0.89 -18.83 -3.63
C VAL A 91 -1.18 -17.54 -2.85
N PRO A 92 -0.16 -16.74 -2.49
CA PRO A 92 -0.35 -15.47 -1.77
C PRO A 92 -1.10 -14.43 -2.62
N PRO A 93 -2.30 -13.97 -2.21
CA PRO A 93 -3.00 -12.89 -2.88
C PRO A 93 -2.32 -11.53 -2.63
N THR A 94 -2.47 -10.61 -3.59
CA THR A 94 -1.85 -9.27 -3.56
C THR A 94 -2.85 -8.15 -3.82
N ALA A 95 -2.61 -7.00 -3.18
CA ALA A 95 -3.28 -5.73 -3.44
C ALA A 95 -2.22 -4.70 -3.87
N THR A 96 -2.39 -4.09 -5.05
CA THR A 96 -1.42 -3.17 -5.62
C THR A 96 -2.03 -1.79 -5.87
N ALA A 97 -1.40 -0.76 -5.31
CA ALA A 97 -1.80 0.63 -5.48
C ALA A 97 -0.63 1.46 -6.01
N THR A 98 -0.93 2.51 -6.79
CA THR A 98 0.09 3.45 -7.26
C THR A 98 -0.23 4.86 -6.79
N PHE A 99 0.78 5.59 -6.34
CA PHE A 99 0.64 6.94 -5.81
C PHE A 99 1.87 7.80 -6.11
N THR A 100 1.75 9.13 -6.00
CA THR A 100 2.88 10.05 -6.09
C THR A 100 2.95 10.88 -4.82
N GLY A 101 3.87 10.53 -3.93
CA GLY A 101 3.96 11.10 -2.58
C GLY A 101 5.30 10.89 -1.91
N THR A 102 5.46 11.49 -0.74
CA THR A 102 6.68 11.45 0.08
C THR A 102 6.59 10.48 1.26
N ALA A 103 5.39 9.99 1.56
CA ALA A 103 5.15 8.96 2.57
C ALA A 103 3.93 8.11 2.19
N VAL A 104 3.87 6.89 2.71
CA VAL A 104 2.73 5.97 2.58
C VAL A 104 2.50 5.19 3.87
N TYR A 105 1.23 4.96 4.19
CA TYR A 105 0.75 4.24 5.37
C TYR A 105 -0.35 3.28 4.96
N VAL A 106 -0.35 2.06 5.48
CA VAL A 106 -1.40 1.06 5.24
C VAL A 106 -2.10 0.77 6.55
N PHE A 107 -3.43 0.85 6.53
CA PHE A 107 -4.28 0.57 7.67
C PHE A 107 -5.15 -0.66 7.39
N CYS A 108 -5.27 -1.52 8.39
CA CYS A 108 -6.08 -2.73 8.32
C CYS A 108 -6.97 -2.85 9.56
N ALA A 109 -8.05 -3.61 9.42
CA ALA A 109 -8.70 -4.25 10.55
C ALA A 109 -8.02 -5.60 10.83
N ILE A 110 -7.76 -5.91 12.10
CA ILE A 110 -7.10 -7.16 12.49
C ILE A 110 -8.05 -7.97 13.35
N ALA A 111 -8.43 -9.15 12.88
CA ALA A 111 -9.22 -10.09 13.66
C ALA A 111 -8.42 -10.56 14.87
N ARG A 112 -9.05 -10.59 16.04
CA ARG A 112 -8.43 -11.08 17.27
C ARG A 112 -8.69 -12.55 17.55
N SER A 113 -9.42 -13.27 16.69
CA SER A 113 -9.93 -14.63 16.95
C SER A 113 -8.93 -15.73 16.58
N ASN A 114 -8.86 -16.80 17.39
CA ASN A 114 -8.18 -18.05 17.03
C ASN A 114 -9.09 -19.04 16.26
N ASN A 115 -10.39 -18.77 16.19
CA ASN A 115 -11.36 -19.57 15.45
C ASN A 115 -11.59 -18.98 14.06
N ALA A 116 -12.08 -19.79 13.12
CA ALA A 116 -12.47 -19.33 11.79
C ALA A 116 -13.35 -18.06 11.88
N PRO A 117 -12.88 -16.93 11.35
CA PRO A 117 -11.63 -16.72 10.62
C PRO A 117 -10.43 -16.49 11.56
N ASN A 118 -9.38 -17.30 11.37
CA ASN A 118 -8.14 -17.20 12.14
C ASN A 118 -7.51 -15.81 11.91
N GLY A 119 -7.33 -15.06 12.99
CA GLY A 119 -6.77 -13.70 12.99
C GLY A 119 -5.24 -13.66 12.87
N ASN A 120 -4.61 -14.73 12.41
CA ASN A 120 -3.20 -14.71 12.07
C ASN A 120 -3.00 -13.80 10.84
N VAL A 121 -2.00 -12.94 10.91
CA VAL A 121 -1.70 -11.97 9.86
C VAL A 121 -0.22 -12.07 9.55
N GLU A 122 0.12 -12.30 8.29
CA GLU A 122 1.47 -12.32 7.75
C GLU A 122 1.47 -11.56 6.43
N LEU A 123 1.95 -10.31 6.45
CA LEU A 123 1.96 -9.42 5.29
C LEU A 123 3.39 -9.09 4.89
N THR A 124 3.63 -9.03 3.58
CA THR A 124 4.89 -8.55 3.01
C THR A 124 4.62 -7.33 2.12
N PHE A 125 5.39 -6.26 2.32
CA PHE A 125 5.21 -5.00 1.61
C PHE A 125 6.35 -4.78 0.62
N PHE A 126 5.99 -4.56 -0.63
CA PHE A 126 6.92 -4.22 -1.70
C PHE A 126 6.66 -2.79 -2.17
N LEU A 127 7.72 -1.99 -2.29
CA LEU A 127 7.67 -0.70 -2.94
C LEU A 127 8.54 -0.75 -4.19
N ASP A 128 7.94 -0.46 -5.33
CA ASP A 128 8.59 -0.47 -6.64
C ASP A 128 9.27 -1.83 -6.95
N GLY A 129 8.60 -2.92 -6.53
CA GLY A 129 9.08 -4.29 -6.70
C GLY A 129 10.14 -4.74 -5.69
N VAL A 130 10.56 -3.86 -4.77
CA VAL A 130 11.55 -4.18 -3.73
C VAL A 130 10.85 -4.35 -2.39
N GLN A 131 11.08 -5.49 -1.71
CA GLN A 131 10.56 -5.71 -0.37
C GLN A 131 11.10 -4.65 0.59
N ARG A 132 10.21 -3.98 1.32
CA ARG A 132 10.53 -2.91 2.28
C ARG A 132 10.34 -3.34 3.72
N ASP A 133 9.28 -4.10 3.99
CA ASP A 133 8.95 -4.51 5.35
C ASP A 133 8.05 -5.75 5.38
N MET A 134 7.87 -6.32 6.57
CA MET A 134 6.92 -7.39 6.86
C MET A 134 6.15 -7.09 8.15
N PHE A 135 4.87 -7.42 8.16
CA PHE A 135 4.03 -7.36 9.35
C PHE A 135 3.53 -8.74 9.71
N VAL A 136 3.92 -9.25 10.87
CA VAL A 136 3.48 -10.55 11.38
C VAL A 136 2.81 -10.36 12.72
N ARG A 137 1.58 -10.86 12.85
CA ARG A 137 0.82 -10.85 14.09
C ARG A 137 0.08 -12.17 14.26
N PRO A 138 0.38 -12.94 15.31
CA PRO A 138 -0.37 -14.15 15.61
C PRO A 138 -1.79 -13.81 16.06
N ALA A 139 -2.71 -14.75 15.84
CA ALA A 139 -4.06 -14.65 16.36
C ALA A 139 -4.08 -14.55 17.89
N ALA A 140 -5.04 -13.79 18.41
CA ALA A 140 -5.25 -13.65 19.85
C ALA A 140 -6.35 -14.63 20.33
N ALA A 141 -6.37 -14.90 21.63
CA ALA A 141 -7.42 -15.73 22.22
C ALA A 141 -8.66 -14.89 22.61
N SER A 142 -9.10 -13.97 21.75
CA SER A 142 -10.24 -13.09 22.05
C SER A 142 -11.11 -12.80 20.84
N ASN A 143 -12.40 -12.54 21.03
CA ASN A 143 -13.27 -12.20 19.91
C ASN A 143 -13.22 -10.70 19.59
N GLY A 144 -13.44 -10.36 18.32
CA GLY A 144 -13.55 -8.99 17.81
C GLY A 144 -12.39 -8.58 16.91
N PHE A 145 -12.31 -7.28 16.63
CA PHE A 145 -11.31 -6.68 15.74
C PHE A 145 -10.59 -5.53 16.43
N ASP A 146 -9.35 -5.31 16.01
CA ASP A 146 -8.66 -4.04 16.20
C ASP A 146 -8.73 -3.26 14.90
N TYR A 147 -9.29 -2.06 14.94
CA TYR A 147 -9.47 -1.20 13.77
C TYR A 147 -8.35 -0.17 13.67
N ASN A 148 -8.16 0.39 12.47
CA ASN A 148 -7.16 1.44 12.22
C ASN A 148 -5.73 1.03 12.65
N VAL A 149 -5.39 -0.24 12.47
CA VAL A 149 -4.05 -0.75 12.81
C VAL A 149 -3.08 -0.37 11.70
N PRO A 150 -2.04 0.45 11.96
CA PRO A 150 -1.01 0.71 10.97
C PRO A 150 -0.14 -0.53 10.82
N VAL A 151 -0.22 -1.18 9.65
CA VAL A 151 0.55 -2.41 9.36
C VAL A 151 1.80 -2.12 8.53
N PHE A 152 1.88 -0.95 7.90
CA PHE A 152 3.05 -0.49 7.16
C PHE A 152 3.11 1.03 7.18
N ALA A 153 4.33 1.57 7.31
CA ALA A 153 4.60 2.99 7.21
C ALA A 153 5.99 3.21 6.60
N LEU A 154 6.08 4.07 5.59
CA LEU A 154 7.34 4.43 4.96
C LEU A 154 7.34 5.91 4.58
N THR A 155 8.38 6.62 5.00
CA THR A 155 8.59 8.05 4.73
C THR A 155 9.79 8.27 3.81
N ASP A 156 10.08 9.54 3.52
CA ASP A 156 11.26 9.97 2.76
C ASP A 156 11.30 9.39 1.34
N LEU A 157 10.12 9.19 0.74
CA LEU A 157 9.94 8.78 -0.64
C LEU A 157 10.17 9.95 -1.59
N SER A 158 10.56 9.64 -2.84
CA SER A 158 10.86 10.66 -3.84
C SER A 158 9.57 11.23 -4.42
N PRO A 159 9.29 12.53 -4.28
CA PRO A 159 8.06 13.12 -4.83
C PRO A 159 8.08 13.22 -6.36
N ALA A 160 9.23 12.96 -7.00
CA ALA A 160 9.41 13.18 -8.43
C ALA A 160 8.79 12.10 -9.32
N PHE A 161 8.51 10.91 -8.79
CA PHE A 161 8.06 9.76 -9.58
C PHE A 161 6.92 9.02 -8.88
N PRO A 162 6.01 8.37 -9.64
CA PRO A 162 4.99 7.52 -9.06
C PRO A 162 5.64 6.27 -8.45
N HIS A 163 5.14 5.86 -7.30
CA HIS A 163 5.48 4.64 -6.59
C HIS A 163 4.41 3.58 -6.78
N THR A 164 4.81 2.31 -6.74
CA THR A 164 3.91 1.14 -6.73
C THR A 164 4.08 0.41 -5.42
N LEU A 165 3.05 0.43 -4.59
CA LEU A 165 2.96 -0.37 -3.36
C LEU A 165 2.22 -1.66 -3.67
N THR A 166 2.83 -2.80 -3.38
CA THR A 166 2.19 -4.11 -3.41
C THR A 166 2.19 -4.70 -2.01
N ILE A 167 1.00 -5.04 -1.53
CA ILE A 167 0.76 -5.74 -0.27
C ILE A 167 0.52 -7.20 -0.62
N GLN A 168 1.33 -8.11 -0.09
CA GLN A 168 1.14 -9.55 -0.24
C GLN A 168 0.62 -10.13 1.07
N ASN A 169 -0.46 -10.91 1.00
CA ASN A 169 -1.02 -11.63 2.15
C ASN A 169 -0.53 -13.08 2.16
N GLY A 170 0.15 -13.47 3.23
CA GLY A 170 0.76 -14.78 3.41
C GLY A 170 2.08 -14.98 2.64
N LEU A 171 2.66 -16.15 2.85
CA LEU A 171 3.89 -16.61 2.20
C LEU A 171 3.68 -18.01 1.66
N GLN A 172 4.30 -18.34 0.53
CA GLN A 172 4.26 -19.71 0.01
C GLN A 172 4.89 -20.68 1.03
N GLY A 173 4.13 -21.70 1.45
CA GLY A 173 4.48 -22.63 2.52
C GLY A 173 4.32 -22.08 3.94
N GLY A 174 3.76 -20.87 4.08
CA GLY A 174 3.49 -20.20 5.36
C GLY A 174 2.25 -20.72 6.07
N GLN A 175 1.87 -20.03 7.14
CA GLN A 175 0.61 -20.28 7.87
C GLN A 175 -0.55 -19.55 7.19
N ASP A 176 -1.78 -19.95 7.50
CA ASP A 176 -2.97 -19.21 7.06
C ASP A 176 -2.89 -17.75 7.53
N SER A 177 -3.26 -16.81 6.66
CA SER A 177 -3.18 -15.38 6.94
C SER A 177 -4.41 -14.63 6.44
N LEU A 178 -5.01 -13.82 7.32
CA LEU A 178 -6.16 -12.98 7.04
C LEU A 178 -5.72 -11.51 6.87
N LEU A 179 -6.10 -10.91 5.75
CA LEU A 179 -5.94 -9.49 5.49
C LEU A 179 -7.32 -8.86 5.35
N ILE A 180 -7.59 -7.80 6.12
CA ILE A 180 -8.76 -6.94 5.95
C ILE A 180 -8.24 -5.52 5.72
N LEU A 181 -8.09 -5.17 4.43
CA LEU A 181 -7.60 -3.88 4.00
C LEU A 181 -8.71 -2.84 4.13
N ASP A 182 -8.40 -1.77 4.86
CA ASP A 182 -9.29 -0.64 5.13
C ASP A 182 -8.93 0.53 4.20
N ARG A 183 -7.71 1.08 4.32
CA ARG A 183 -7.23 2.14 3.42
C ARG A 183 -5.72 2.22 3.32
N ILE A 184 -5.26 2.92 2.30
CA ILE A 184 -3.88 3.38 2.14
C ILE A 184 -3.90 4.91 2.19
N VAL A 185 -2.97 5.52 2.91
CA VAL A 185 -2.82 6.98 2.97
C VAL A 185 -1.44 7.35 2.47
N TYR A 186 -1.34 8.30 1.54
CA TYR A 186 -0.05 8.87 1.13
C TYR A 186 0.00 10.37 1.38
N SER A 187 1.19 10.87 1.70
CA SER A 187 1.43 12.30 1.86
C SER A 187 2.00 12.88 0.57
N THR A 188 1.50 14.04 0.13
CA THR A 188 1.97 14.74 -1.08
C THR A 188 2.01 16.25 -0.82
N ASP A 189 2.89 16.96 -1.52
CA ASP A 189 3.12 18.40 -1.37
C ASP A 189 2.21 19.26 -2.26
N MET A 190 1.36 18.61 -3.07
CA MET A 190 0.46 19.28 -3.99
C MET A 190 -0.67 20.02 -3.28
N ALA A 191 -1.03 21.20 -3.81
CA ALA A 191 -2.16 21.97 -3.32
C ALA A 191 -3.45 21.11 -3.28
N PRO A 192 -4.30 21.29 -2.24
CA PRO A 192 -5.59 20.63 -2.19
C PRO A 192 -6.37 20.98 -3.45
N MET A 193 -6.97 19.97 -4.10
CA MET A 193 -7.81 20.18 -5.26
C MET A 193 -8.99 21.04 -4.79
N VAL A 194 -8.94 22.35 -5.02
CA VAL A 194 -10.07 23.25 -4.75
C VAL A 194 -11.22 22.68 -5.57
N ALA A 195 -12.28 22.22 -4.89
CA ALA A 195 -13.51 21.81 -5.54
C ALA A 195 -14.02 22.99 -6.36
N VAL A 196 -13.74 22.98 -7.66
CA VAL A 196 -14.28 23.99 -8.57
C VAL A 196 -15.79 23.75 -8.58
N PRO A 197 -16.63 24.73 -8.17
CA PRO A 197 -18.07 24.55 -8.24
C PRO A 197 -18.44 24.23 -9.68
N ALA A 198 -19.11 23.08 -9.88
CA ALA A 198 -19.54 22.59 -11.18
C ALA A 198 -20.43 23.64 -11.84
N THR A 199 -19.85 24.43 -12.73
CA THR A 199 -20.61 25.36 -13.56
C THR A 199 -21.05 24.54 -14.78
N SER A 200 -22.29 24.09 -14.74
CA SER A 200 -22.98 23.45 -15.85
C SER A 200 -22.99 24.37 -17.07
N ALA A 201 -22.13 24.10 -18.06
CA ALA A 201 -22.13 24.78 -19.35
C ALA A 201 -22.33 23.76 -20.48
N SER A 202 -23.51 23.89 -21.11
CA SER A 202 -23.95 23.17 -22.31
C SER A 202 -23.07 23.51 -23.52
N PRO A 203 -22.75 22.57 -24.43
CA PRO A 203 -22.01 22.87 -25.64
C PRO A 203 -22.96 23.34 -26.75
N SER A 204 -22.68 24.50 -27.36
CA SER A 204 -23.23 24.85 -28.67
C SER A 204 -22.26 25.74 -29.45
N ALA A 205 -21.90 25.27 -30.65
CA ALA A 205 -21.39 25.90 -31.89
C ALA A 205 -20.65 27.26 -31.80
N THR A 206 -19.57 27.59 -32.51
CA THR A 206 -19.23 27.46 -33.95
C THR A 206 -17.81 28.09 -34.11
N PRO A 207 -16.95 27.68 -35.07
CA PRO A 207 -15.62 28.31 -35.22
C PRO A 207 -15.69 29.58 -36.06
N GLU A 208 -15.33 30.74 -35.48
CA GLU A 208 -15.07 31.97 -36.23
C GLU A 208 -13.59 32.18 -36.51
N THR A 209 -13.27 32.18 -37.81
CA THR A 209 -11.99 32.54 -38.41
C THR A 209 -11.65 34.01 -38.12
N ARG A 210 -10.63 34.27 -37.28
CA ARG A 210 -10.05 35.62 -37.13
C ARG A 210 -8.82 35.81 -38.01
N LYS A 211 -8.90 36.85 -38.84
CA LYS A 211 -7.84 37.37 -39.70
C LYS A 211 -6.70 37.94 -38.85
N SER A 212 -5.47 37.59 -39.23
CA SER A 212 -4.24 38.13 -38.67
C SER A 212 -4.00 39.57 -39.15
N VAL A 213 -3.67 40.47 -38.22
CA VAL A 213 -3.06 41.77 -38.53
C VAL A 213 -1.58 41.67 -38.16
N PRO A 214 -0.65 41.78 -39.10
CA PRO A 214 0.77 41.80 -38.80
C PRO A 214 1.22 43.23 -38.47
N GLY A 215 1.98 43.40 -37.38
CA GLY A 215 2.79 44.60 -37.18
C GLY A 215 2.64 45.30 -35.83
N ALA A 216 3.02 44.65 -34.73
CA ALA A 216 3.38 45.34 -33.47
C ALA A 216 4.20 44.47 -32.48
N THR A 217 4.53 43.22 -32.81
CA THR A 217 5.14 42.27 -31.85
C THR A 217 6.66 42.36 -31.73
N ALA A 218 7.37 42.93 -32.71
CA ALA A 218 8.83 43.00 -32.67
C ALA A 218 9.38 44.01 -31.64
N ALA A 219 8.69 45.14 -31.44
CA ALA A 219 9.16 46.19 -30.51
C ALA A 219 9.02 45.78 -29.04
N VAL A 220 7.95 45.04 -28.69
CA VAL A 220 7.70 44.59 -27.30
C VAL A 220 8.71 43.51 -26.87
N ILE A 221 9.11 42.64 -27.79
CA ILE A 221 10.09 41.57 -27.52
C ILE A 221 11.48 42.17 -27.24
N CYS A 222 11.91 43.20 -27.99
CA CYS A 222 13.21 43.84 -27.76
C CYS A 222 13.31 44.49 -26.37
N VAL A 223 12.24 45.13 -25.89
CA VAL A 223 12.22 45.78 -24.57
C VAL A 223 12.25 44.73 -23.45
N LEU A 224 11.52 43.63 -23.60
CA LEU A 224 11.51 42.53 -22.62
C LEU A 224 12.86 41.83 -22.51
N VAL A 225 13.53 41.56 -23.63
CA VAL A 225 14.86 40.91 -23.64
C VAL A 225 15.90 41.80 -22.96
N LEU A 226 15.87 43.12 -23.22
CA LEU A 226 16.80 44.06 -22.60
C LEU A 226 16.58 44.16 -21.07
N ALA A 227 15.32 44.16 -20.62
CA ALA A 227 14.98 44.18 -19.20
C ALA A 227 15.44 42.91 -18.47
N ILE A 228 15.26 41.74 -19.09
CA ILE A 228 15.71 40.44 -18.52
C ILE A 228 17.23 40.41 -18.42
N LEU A 229 17.96 40.89 -19.44
CA LEU A 229 19.43 40.96 -19.41
C LEU A 229 19.95 41.86 -18.29
N ILE A 230 19.34 43.04 -18.09
CA ILE A 230 19.70 43.94 -16.99
C ILE A 230 19.45 43.27 -15.63
N LEU A 231 18.32 42.56 -15.48
CA LEU A 231 17.98 41.85 -14.24
C LEU A 231 19.03 40.77 -13.91
N ILE A 232 19.45 39.98 -14.90
CA ILE A 232 20.47 38.94 -14.74
C ILE A 232 21.81 39.56 -14.31
N ILE A 233 22.22 40.68 -14.91
CA ILE A 233 23.47 41.38 -14.53
C ILE A 233 23.41 41.86 -13.08
N VAL A 234 22.30 42.47 -12.66
CA VAL A 234 22.13 42.95 -11.29
C VAL A 234 22.17 41.80 -10.28
N LEU A 235 21.46 40.69 -10.55
CA LEU A 235 21.49 39.49 -9.72
C LEU A 235 22.90 38.89 -9.61
N SER A 236 23.61 38.82 -10.74
CA SER A 236 24.99 38.34 -10.79
C SER A 236 25.93 39.17 -9.91
N VAL A 237 25.84 40.50 -9.99
CA VAL A 237 26.62 41.43 -9.15
C VAL A 237 26.24 41.29 -7.68
N MET A 238 24.95 41.17 -7.35
CA MET A 238 24.50 40.98 -5.98
C MET A 238 25.03 39.67 -5.37
N LEU A 239 24.96 38.57 -6.12
CA LEU A 239 25.49 37.27 -5.69
C LEU A 239 27.00 37.30 -5.55
N PHE A 240 27.70 37.98 -6.48
CA PHE A 240 29.15 38.16 -6.38
C PHE A 240 29.54 39.00 -5.16
N ARG A 241 28.83 40.11 -4.88
CA ARG A 241 29.06 40.92 -3.67
C ARG A 241 28.73 40.16 -2.39
N ARG A 242 27.67 39.36 -2.38
CA ARG A 242 27.33 38.48 -1.25
C ARG A 242 28.40 37.41 -1.01
N ARG A 243 28.89 36.75 -2.07
CA ARG A 243 30.00 35.79 -1.98
C ARG A 243 31.28 36.46 -1.49
N ARG A 244 31.59 37.67 -1.98
CA ARG A 244 32.78 38.42 -1.56
C ARG A 244 32.70 38.88 -0.10
N ARG A 245 31.50 39.19 0.42
CA ARG A 245 31.28 39.48 1.85
C ARG A 245 31.39 38.23 2.74
N ARG A 246 31.30 37.03 2.18
CA ARG A 246 31.49 35.76 2.91
C ARG A 246 32.91 35.20 2.76
N ARG A 247 33.94 36.05 2.71
CA ARG A 247 35.30 35.60 3.03
C ARG A 247 35.42 35.53 4.55
N PRO A 248 35.43 34.35 5.18
CA PRO A 248 35.72 34.25 6.60
C PRO A 248 37.13 34.76 6.85
N VAL A 249 37.27 35.76 7.70
CA VAL A 249 38.53 36.06 8.37
C VAL A 249 38.78 34.91 9.34
N TYR A 250 39.34 33.81 8.85
CA TYR A 250 40.01 32.83 9.70
C TYR A 250 41.33 33.47 10.14
N ALA A 251 41.29 34.19 11.25
CA ALA A 251 42.48 34.39 12.07
C ALA A 251 42.74 33.05 12.80
N PRO A 252 43.89 32.40 12.61
CA PRO A 252 44.23 31.22 13.40
C PRO A 252 44.63 31.70 14.79
N TYR A 253 43.69 31.67 15.72
CA TYR A 253 44.03 31.74 17.15
C TYR A 253 44.44 30.33 17.58
N MET A 254 45.74 30.05 17.54
CA MET A 254 46.33 28.92 18.26
C MET A 254 46.59 29.34 19.70
N PRO A 255 45.88 28.78 20.71
CA PRO A 255 46.35 28.89 22.08
C PRO A 255 47.51 27.91 22.27
N LYS A 256 48.72 28.46 22.35
CA LYS A 256 49.86 27.75 22.92
C LYS A 256 49.62 27.56 24.42
N GLY A 257 49.66 26.32 24.86
CA GLY A 257 49.91 25.97 26.27
C GLY A 257 48.68 25.67 27.11
N ALA A 258 48.24 24.42 27.06
CA ALA A 258 47.48 23.81 28.17
C ALA A 258 47.90 22.34 28.31
N VAL A 259 49.15 22.12 28.70
CA VAL A 259 49.55 20.90 29.41
C VAL A 259 49.03 21.06 30.83
N LYS A 260 47.94 20.38 31.17
CA LYS A 260 47.64 20.04 32.56
C LYS A 260 47.75 18.54 32.71
N ALA A 261 48.63 18.17 33.62
CA ALA A 261 48.96 16.82 34.02
C ALA A 261 47.71 16.01 34.35
N PHE A 262 47.68 14.78 33.85
CA PHE A 262 46.86 13.73 34.41
C PHE A 262 47.41 13.37 35.80
N PRO A 263 46.56 13.24 36.84
CA PRO A 263 46.98 12.61 38.08
C PRO A 263 47.34 11.14 37.82
N PRO A 264 48.45 10.62 38.37
CA PRO A 264 48.58 9.17 38.57
C PRO A 264 47.54 8.77 39.62
N ASP A 265 47.24 7.48 39.73
CA ASP A 265 46.29 6.89 40.71
C ASP A 265 44.88 6.64 40.16
N MET A 266 44.81 5.88 39.05
CA MET A 266 43.76 4.87 38.89
C MET A 266 44.40 3.54 38.52
N GLU A 267 44.81 2.85 39.58
CA GLU A 267 45.17 1.44 39.61
C GLU A 267 43.95 0.58 39.21
N PRO A 268 44.04 -0.29 38.20
CA PRO A 268 42.95 -1.19 37.86
C PRO A 268 42.85 -2.33 38.88
N SER A 269 41.74 -2.37 39.61
CA SER A 269 41.37 -3.49 40.49
C SER A 269 41.23 -4.79 39.67
N PRO A 270 41.80 -5.92 40.14
CA PRO A 270 41.74 -7.19 39.42
C PRO A 270 40.43 -7.95 39.70
N ALA A 271 39.94 -8.63 38.65
CA ALA A 271 39.19 -9.87 38.66
C ALA A 271 37.83 -9.94 39.37
N SER A 272 36.76 -9.99 38.56
CA SER A 272 35.61 -10.87 38.83
C SER A 272 35.15 -11.52 37.54
N THR A 273 35.56 -12.77 37.38
CA THR A 273 35.17 -13.73 36.33
C THR A 273 33.67 -14.03 36.37
N PRO A 274 32.96 -14.00 35.24
CA PRO A 274 31.61 -14.56 35.15
C PRO A 274 31.68 -16.09 35.19
N ARG A 275 31.06 -16.66 36.22
CA ARG A 275 30.89 -18.09 36.45
C ARG A 275 29.94 -18.66 35.37
N MET A 276 30.48 -19.48 34.47
CA MET A 276 29.66 -20.27 33.53
C MET A 276 28.72 -21.22 34.29
N PRO A 277 27.46 -21.37 33.89
CA PRO A 277 26.61 -22.45 34.36
C PRO A 277 27.09 -23.79 33.77
N THR A 278 27.47 -24.69 34.68
CA THR A 278 27.75 -26.10 34.45
C THR A 278 26.61 -26.78 33.69
N ALA A 279 26.92 -27.33 32.52
CA ALA A 279 26.06 -28.24 31.79
C ALA A 279 25.88 -29.53 32.60
N SER A 280 24.64 -29.80 33.00
CA SER A 280 24.22 -31.08 33.57
C SER A 280 24.18 -32.13 32.46
N SER A 281 25.01 -33.14 32.63
CA SER A 281 25.08 -34.34 31.81
C SER A 281 23.81 -35.19 32.00
N SER A 282 22.96 -35.22 30.98
CA SER A 282 21.95 -36.26 30.83
C SER A 282 22.43 -37.25 29.77
N ARG A 283 22.81 -38.43 30.23
CA ARG A 283 23.12 -39.61 29.41
C ARG A 283 21.90 -39.98 28.57
N PHE A 284 21.98 -39.79 27.26
CA PHE A 284 21.12 -40.49 26.33
C PHE A 284 21.88 -41.68 25.74
N VAL A 285 21.28 -42.85 25.91
CA VAL A 285 21.74 -44.13 25.43
C VAL A 285 21.61 -44.15 23.90
N LEU A 286 22.72 -44.39 23.21
CA LEU A 286 22.75 -44.73 21.79
C LEU A 286 22.20 -46.15 21.63
N SER A 287 21.03 -46.29 21.00
CA SER A 287 20.62 -47.53 20.36
C SER A 287 21.01 -47.45 18.88
N SER A 288 21.75 -48.47 18.44
CA SER A 288 22.10 -48.76 17.05
C SER A 288 20.88 -49.17 16.23
N GLU A 289 21.09 -49.21 14.90
CA GLU A 289 20.22 -49.71 13.83
C GLU A 289 19.29 -48.67 13.17
N PHE A 290 19.73 -48.09 12.05
CA PHE A 290 19.22 -48.52 10.74
C PHE A 290 20.09 -47.93 9.61
N ALA A 291 20.74 -48.83 8.86
CA ALA A 291 21.42 -48.51 7.62
C ALA A 291 20.40 -48.55 6.48
N GLY A 292 20.33 -47.48 5.70
CA GLY A 292 19.51 -47.39 4.50
C GLY A 292 20.00 -46.27 3.59
N GLY A 293 21.12 -46.52 2.91
CA GLY A 293 21.67 -45.60 1.93
C GLY A 293 20.87 -45.62 0.63
N VAL A 294 20.44 -44.46 0.14
CA VAL A 294 20.05 -44.26 -1.25
C VAL A 294 20.95 -43.18 -1.83
N SER A 295 21.80 -43.62 -2.76
CA SER A 295 22.69 -42.81 -3.58
C SER A 295 21.87 -42.06 -4.64
N MET A 296 21.97 -40.72 -4.68
CA MET A 296 21.48 -39.92 -5.80
C MET A 296 22.64 -39.60 -6.76
N PRO A 297 22.45 -39.75 -8.09
CA PRO A 297 23.44 -39.32 -9.08
C PRO A 297 23.38 -37.80 -9.34
N PRO A 298 24.49 -37.20 -9.83
CA PRO A 298 24.60 -35.75 -10.02
C PRO A 298 23.85 -35.26 -11.27
N PRO A 299 23.47 -33.97 -11.33
CA PRO A 299 22.75 -33.40 -12.47
C PRO A 299 23.66 -33.20 -13.67
N THR A 300 23.23 -33.69 -14.83
CA THR A 300 23.82 -33.44 -16.14
C THR A 300 23.31 -32.12 -16.72
N TYR A 301 24.22 -31.16 -16.95
CA TYR A 301 23.93 -29.95 -17.71
C TYR A 301 23.94 -30.27 -19.22
N GLY A 302 22.75 -30.35 -19.81
CA GLY A 302 22.55 -30.51 -21.26
C GLY A 302 22.34 -29.16 -21.96
N ARG A 303 23.28 -28.79 -22.82
CA ARG A 303 23.27 -27.61 -23.70
C ARG A 303 22.89 -28.04 -25.11
N THR A 304 21.71 -27.67 -25.61
CA THR A 304 21.32 -27.81 -27.04
C THR A 304 20.29 -26.72 -27.37
N ARG A 305 20.68 -25.64 -28.06
CA ARG A 305 20.55 -25.41 -29.52
C ARG A 305 19.19 -25.78 -30.13
N SER A 306 18.46 -24.74 -30.52
CA SER A 306 17.37 -24.70 -31.51
C SER A 306 17.73 -25.42 -32.82
N PRO A 307 16.73 -25.97 -33.55
CA PRO A 307 16.19 -25.21 -34.70
C PRO A 307 14.66 -25.30 -34.89
N ASN A 308 14.12 -24.26 -35.54
CA ASN A 308 12.82 -24.20 -36.21
C ASN A 308 12.57 -25.39 -37.16
N TRP A 309 11.30 -25.75 -37.43
CA TRP A 309 10.66 -25.83 -38.76
C TRP A 309 9.18 -26.26 -38.61
N TRP A 310 8.36 -25.74 -39.52
CA TRP A 310 6.91 -25.90 -39.68
C TRP A 310 6.43 -27.32 -40.01
N VAL A 311 5.15 -27.63 -39.76
CA VAL A 311 4.11 -28.07 -40.75
C VAL A 311 2.84 -28.48 -39.99
N GLY A 312 1.69 -28.12 -40.54
CA GLY A 312 0.40 -28.05 -39.87
C GLY A 312 -0.35 -29.36 -39.64
N ARG A 313 -1.56 -29.22 -39.08
CA ARG A 313 -2.67 -30.12 -39.37
C ARG A 313 -4.01 -29.46 -39.09
N ASP A 314 -4.81 -29.48 -40.14
CA ASP A 314 -6.23 -29.16 -40.19
C ASP A 314 -7.10 -30.23 -39.50
N GLU A 315 -8.30 -29.76 -39.15
CA GLU A 315 -9.60 -30.43 -39.20
C GLU A 315 -10.06 -31.44 -38.12
N LYS A 316 -11.21 -31.03 -37.53
CA LYS A 316 -12.47 -31.80 -37.32
C LYS A 316 -12.41 -32.93 -36.27
N ARG A 317 -13.44 -33.22 -35.48
CA ARG A 317 -14.90 -33.02 -35.59
C ARG A 317 -15.50 -33.25 -34.19
N VAL A 318 -16.52 -32.46 -33.86
CA VAL A 318 -17.41 -32.62 -32.71
C VAL A 318 -18.67 -33.40 -33.14
N ALA A 319 -19.33 -34.02 -32.15
CA ALA A 319 -20.62 -34.73 -32.11
C ALA A 319 -20.53 -36.27 -32.24
N GLY A 320 -21.18 -37.09 -31.40
CA GLY A 320 -22.07 -36.83 -30.26
C GLY A 320 -22.76 -38.13 -29.79
N ILE A 321 -23.55 -37.99 -28.71
CA ILE A 321 -24.79 -38.72 -28.37
C ILE A 321 -24.71 -40.18 -27.82
N GLY A 322 -25.41 -40.40 -26.69
CA GLY A 322 -26.04 -41.67 -26.29
C GLY A 322 -25.79 -42.04 -24.82
N SER A 323 -26.55 -41.53 -23.85
CA SER A 323 -27.80 -42.10 -23.30
C SER A 323 -27.66 -43.50 -22.66
N GLN A 324 -27.80 -43.58 -21.33
CA GLN A 324 -28.75 -44.49 -20.69
C GLN A 324 -29.05 -44.14 -19.22
N ARG A 325 -30.33 -44.17 -18.88
CA ARG A 325 -30.91 -44.10 -17.53
C ARG A 325 -30.89 -45.46 -16.85
N VAL A 326 -30.69 -45.50 -15.53
CA VAL A 326 -31.33 -46.47 -14.62
C VAL A 326 -31.73 -45.72 -13.34
N TYR A 327 -33.02 -45.83 -12.98
CA TYR A 327 -33.63 -45.42 -11.71
C TYR A 327 -33.51 -46.57 -10.70
N LEU A 328 -33.40 -46.28 -9.39
CA LEU A 328 -34.28 -46.80 -8.34
C LEU A 328 -33.86 -46.29 -6.93
N ASP A 329 -34.84 -45.69 -6.26
CA ASP A 329 -35.20 -45.71 -4.84
C ASP A 329 -34.13 -45.65 -3.73
N SER A 330 -34.24 -44.62 -2.87
CA SER A 330 -34.83 -44.78 -1.51
C SER A 330 -34.57 -43.53 -0.64
N ALA A 331 -35.64 -42.81 -0.28
CA ALA A 331 -35.74 -42.02 0.95
C ALA A 331 -36.91 -42.62 1.76
N PRO A 332 -36.90 -42.58 3.11
CA PRO A 332 -37.49 -41.42 3.79
C PRO A 332 -36.88 -41.09 5.18
N GLY A 333 -37.15 -39.89 5.69
CA GLY A 333 -36.82 -39.54 7.07
C GLY A 333 -37.11 -38.09 7.46
N ILE A 334 -38.40 -37.76 7.55
CA ILE A 334 -38.92 -36.51 8.13
C ILE A 334 -38.67 -36.52 9.64
N GLN A 335 -38.12 -35.43 10.21
CA GLN A 335 -38.54 -34.88 11.50
C GLN A 335 -38.04 -33.44 11.71
N ASN A 336 -39.00 -32.51 11.66
CA ASN A 336 -38.95 -31.20 12.31
C ASN A 336 -39.63 -31.37 13.68
N PRO A 337 -39.17 -30.70 14.75
CA PRO A 337 -40.08 -29.70 15.32
C PRO A 337 -39.38 -28.46 15.91
N GLN A 338 -40.01 -27.30 15.65
CA GLN A 338 -40.32 -26.21 16.59
C GLN A 338 -39.15 -25.44 17.25
N ALA A 339 -39.28 -24.21 17.73
CA ALA A 339 -40.16 -23.07 17.52
C ALA A 339 -39.45 -22.00 18.38
N TRP A 340 -39.05 -20.86 17.82
CA TRP A 340 -38.71 -19.70 18.65
C TRP A 340 -39.44 -18.48 18.12
N GLU A 341 -40.24 -17.96 19.02
CA GLU A 341 -41.23 -16.90 18.88
C GLU A 341 -40.53 -15.58 19.23
N GLN A 342 -40.28 -14.72 18.24
CA GLN A 342 -39.87 -13.34 18.51
C GLN A 342 -41.04 -12.39 18.23
N ARG A 343 -41.54 -11.79 19.32
CA ARG A 343 -42.52 -10.71 19.32
C ARG A 343 -41.82 -9.41 18.93
N HIS A 344 -42.34 -8.73 17.91
CA HIS A 344 -42.13 -7.30 17.71
C HIS A 344 -43.35 -6.51 18.21
N PRO A 345 -43.17 -5.40 18.94
CA PRO A 345 -44.26 -4.51 19.29
C PRO A 345 -44.61 -3.56 18.12
N TYR A 346 -45.91 -3.45 17.86
CA TYR A 346 -46.52 -2.49 16.94
C TYR A 346 -46.27 -1.04 17.39
N SER A 347 -45.80 -0.21 16.45
CA SER A 347 -45.86 1.26 16.52
C SER A 347 -46.97 1.73 15.57
N SER A 348 -48.09 2.17 16.13
CA SER A 348 -49.20 2.80 15.42
C SER A 348 -48.98 4.30 15.27
N SER A 349 -48.96 4.81 14.04
CA SER A 349 -49.15 6.23 13.74
C SER A 349 -50.55 6.44 13.10
N PRO A 350 -51.31 7.46 13.51
CA PRO A 350 -52.66 7.69 13.01
C PRO A 350 -52.70 8.53 11.73
N THR A 351 -53.66 8.21 10.86
CA THR A 351 -54.10 9.00 9.71
C THR A 351 -54.92 10.22 10.16
N PRO A 352 -54.84 11.37 9.47
CA PRO A 352 -55.76 12.47 9.69
C PRO A 352 -56.95 12.36 8.73
N SER A 353 -58.15 12.56 9.24
CA SER A 353 -59.33 12.93 8.45
C SER A 353 -60.06 14.04 9.22
N TYR A 354 -60.07 15.23 8.64
CA TYR A 354 -61.23 16.10 8.46
C TYR A 354 -60.95 17.08 7.32
#